data_AF-A0A8T1HK77-F1
#
_entry.id   AF-A0A8T1HK77-F1
#
_cell.length_a   1.000
_cell.length_b   1.000
_cell.length_c   1.000
_cell.angle_alpha   90.00
_cell.angle_beta   90.00
_cell.angle_gamma   90.00
#
_symmetry.space_group_name_H-M   'P 1'
#
loop_
_entity.id
_entity.type
_entity.pdbx_description
1 polymer ?
#
loop_
_entity_poly.entity_id
_entity_poly.type
_entity_poly.pdbx_seq_one_letter_code
_entity_poly.pdbx_strand_id
1 'polypeptide(L)'
;MHQKAPKAARAKRKVSQPLAAMWFEWFTAETRVYASKSIKKTALYELRHVAGYQMLFLPTGFALDPSSPAFKSEVLVLGKQAQGNALAFLKKHGSPAVAAGTALKALRKIHKLGKLNDHIAQCLGRP
;
A
#
# COMPACT_ATOMS: atom_id res chain seq x y z
N MET A 1 -30.15 18.69 -20.18
CA MET A 1 -28.70 18.44 -19.96
C MET A 1 -28.55 17.35 -18.90
N HIS A 2 -28.73 16.06 -19.24
CA HIS A 2 -28.55 14.97 -18.27
C HIS A 2 -27.19 14.31 -18.51
N GLN A 3 -26.19 14.72 -17.73
CA GLN A 3 -24.84 14.17 -17.81
C GLN A 3 -24.82 12.79 -17.14
N LYS A 4 -24.49 11.77 -17.93
CA LYS A 4 -24.24 10.40 -17.47
C LYS A 4 -23.07 10.39 -16.50
N ALA A 5 -23.28 9.92 -15.27
CA ALA A 5 -22.19 9.46 -14.43
C ALA A 5 -21.58 8.20 -15.08
N PRO A 6 -20.27 8.16 -15.36
CA PRO A 6 -19.66 6.95 -15.89
C PRO A 6 -19.67 5.88 -14.81
N LYS A 7 -20.34 4.75 -15.10
CA LYS A 7 -20.20 3.50 -14.35
C LYS A 7 -18.71 3.23 -14.17
N ALA A 8 -18.24 3.14 -12.93
CA ALA A 8 -16.88 2.79 -12.59
C ALA A 8 -16.54 1.44 -13.26
N ALA A 9 -15.85 1.51 -14.38
CA ALA A 9 -15.42 0.35 -15.12
C ALA A 9 -14.48 -0.45 -14.21
N ARG A 10 -14.97 -1.63 -13.83
CA ARG A 10 -14.26 -2.64 -13.05
C ARG A 10 -12.86 -2.82 -13.62
N ALA A 11 -11.85 -2.30 -12.91
CA ALA A 11 -10.46 -2.39 -13.35
C ALA A 11 -10.09 -3.88 -13.47
N LYS A 12 -9.96 -4.36 -14.71
CA LYS A 12 -9.20 -5.57 -15.03
C LYS A 12 -7.78 -5.32 -14.50
N ARG A 13 -7.46 -5.80 -13.30
CA ARG A 13 -6.13 -5.69 -12.68
C ARG A 13 -5.13 -6.55 -13.45
N LYS A 14 -4.70 -6.03 -14.61
CA LYS A 14 -3.55 -6.48 -15.42
C LYS A 14 -2.57 -5.32 -15.70
N VAL A 15 -2.76 -4.16 -15.07
CA VAL A 15 -1.79 -3.06 -15.08
C VAL A 15 -0.97 -3.16 -13.81
N SER A 16 0.35 -3.23 -13.97
CA SER A 16 1.31 -3.12 -12.87
C SER A 16 1.12 -1.80 -12.12
N GLN A 17 0.47 -1.85 -10.96
CA GLN A 17 0.20 -0.66 -10.14
C GLN A 17 1.45 -0.25 -9.34
N PRO A 18 1.69 1.05 -9.12
CA PRO A 18 2.63 1.55 -8.12
C PRO A 18 2.21 1.18 -6.69
N LEU A 19 3.18 1.11 -5.76
CA LEU A 19 2.90 0.85 -4.34
C LEU A 19 2.02 1.94 -3.72
N ALA A 20 2.23 3.21 -4.07
CA ALA A 20 1.43 4.33 -3.56
C ALA A 20 -0.06 4.24 -3.98
N ALA A 21 -0.35 3.65 -5.15
CA ALA A 21 -1.73 3.42 -5.59
C ALA A 21 -2.42 2.34 -4.74
N MET A 22 -1.69 1.28 -4.39
CA MET A 22 -2.17 0.22 -3.50
C MET A 22 -2.42 0.74 -2.08
N TRP A 23 -1.54 1.61 -1.57
CA TRP A 23 -1.76 2.33 -0.31
C TRP A 23 -3.03 3.19 -0.34
N PHE A 24 -3.17 4.00 -1.39
CA PHE A 24 -4.33 4.87 -1.54
C PHE A 24 -5.64 4.08 -1.62
N GLU A 25 -5.67 3.00 -2.41
CA GLU A 25 -6.84 2.11 -2.50
C GLU A 25 -7.15 1.49 -1.13
N TRP A 26 -6.14 1.05 -0.37
CA TRP A 26 -6.35 0.44 0.96
C TRP A 26 -7.02 1.40 1.96
N PHE A 27 -6.55 2.64 2.04
CA PHE A 27 -7.06 3.60 3.04
C PHE A 27 -8.33 4.32 2.60
N THR A 28 -8.56 4.49 1.29
CA THR A 28 -9.74 5.23 0.80
C THR A 28 -10.90 4.35 0.34
N ALA A 29 -10.69 3.04 0.20
CA ALA A 29 -11.76 2.13 -0.15
C ALA A 29 -12.74 1.98 1.00
N GLU A 30 -14.03 2.14 0.70
CA GLU A 30 -15.10 1.86 1.66
C GLU A 30 -15.03 0.39 2.11
N THR A 31 -15.27 0.14 3.40
CA THR A 31 -15.38 -1.21 3.98
C THR A 31 -16.34 -2.12 3.19
N ARG A 32 -17.35 -1.54 2.55
CA ARG A 32 -18.31 -2.23 1.67
C ARG A 32 -17.67 -2.82 0.40
N VAL A 33 -16.64 -2.19 -0.15
CA VAL A 33 -15.88 -2.68 -1.31
C VAL A 33 -15.17 -3.99 -0.94
N TYR A 34 -14.66 -4.09 0.29
CA TYR A 34 -14.03 -5.31 0.82
C TYR A 34 -15.00 -6.36 1.34
N ALA A 35 -16.20 -5.97 1.78
CA ALA A 35 -17.27 -6.87 2.17
C ALA A 35 -18.01 -7.49 0.96
N SER A 36 -17.81 -6.95 -0.24
CA SER A 36 -18.40 -7.50 -1.46
C SER A 36 -17.74 -8.83 -1.85
N LYS A 37 -18.55 -9.88 -2.03
CA LYS A 37 -18.14 -11.22 -2.51
C LYS A 37 -17.47 -11.21 -3.90
N SER A 38 -17.32 -10.04 -4.54
CA SER A 38 -16.83 -9.85 -5.90
C SER A 38 -15.32 -9.58 -6.01
N ILE A 39 -14.62 -9.30 -4.90
CA ILE A 39 -13.16 -9.19 -4.86
C ILE A 39 -12.55 -10.57 -4.62
N LYS A 40 -11.59 -10.96 -5.46
CA LYS A 40 -10.84 -12.20 -5.26
C LYS A 40 -10.05 -12.11 -3.95
N LYS A 41 -10.16 -13.12 -3.08
CA LYS A 41 -9.46 -13.21 -1.79
C LYS A 41 -7.95 -12.96 -1.91
N THR A 42 -7.34 -13.41 -3.02
CA THR A 42 -5.93 -13.18 -3.35
C THR A 42 -5.58 -11.71 -3.55
N ALA A 43 -6.42 -10.94 -4.26
CA ALA A 43 -6.18 -9.52 -4.51
C ALA A 43 -6.30 -8.69 -3.22
N LEU A 44 -7.23 -9.07 -2.32
CA LEU A 44 -7.35 -8.47 -1.00
C LEU A 44 -6.13 -8.77 -0.12
N TYR A 45 -5.67 -10.02 -0.14
CA TYR A 45 -4.45 -10.43 0.56
C TYR A 45 -3.24 -9.62 0.10
N GLU A 46 -3.03 -9.48 -1.21
CA GLU A 46 -1.92 -8.69 -1.76
C GLU A 46 -2.02 -7.22 -1.39
N LEU A 47 -3.22 -6.62 -1.46
CA LEU A 47 -3.44 -5.23 -1.08
C LEU A 47 -3.08 -4.97 0.39
N ARG A 48 -3.56 -5.85 1.29
CA ARG A 48 -3.24 -5.81 2.72
C ARG A 48 -1.74 -5.93 2.99
N HIS A 49 -1.07 -6.87 2.32
CA HIS A 49 0.36 -7.09 2.55
C HIS A 49 1.20 -5.93 2.01
N VAL A 50 0.86 -5.39 0.85
CA VAL A 50 1.54 -4.20 0.31
C VAL A 50 1.38 -3.01 1.25
N ALA A 51 0.16 -2.72 1.69
CA ALA A 51 -0.08 -1.64 2.66
C ALA A 51 0.68 -1.87 3.97
N GLY A 52 0.63 -3.08 4.54
CA GLY A 52 1.35 -3.43 5.76
C GLY A 52 2.86 -3.24 5.66
N TYR A 53 3.49 -3.68 4.56
CA TYR A 53 4.91 -3.41 4.35
C TYR A 53 5.19 -1.91 4.19
N GLN A 54 4.33 -1.17 3.49
CA GLN A 54 4.50 0.29 3.34
C GLN A 54 4.43 1.04 4.68
N MET A 55 3.60 0.58 5.62
CA MET A 55 3.54 1.17 6.97
C MET A 55 4.89 1.12 7.68
N LEU A 56 5.66 0.04 7.48
CA LEU A 56 7.00 -0.13 8.07
C LEU A 56 8.02 0.87 7.52
N PHE A 57 7.76 1.47 6.36
CA PHE A 57 8.65 2.44 5.72
C PHE A 57 8.28 3.89 6.06
N LEU A 58 7.45 4.09 7.08
CA LEU A 58 7.17 5.39 7.69
C LEU A 58 7.84 5.43 9.07
N PRO A 59 9.09 5.91 9.17
CA PRO A 59 9.92 5.76 10.38
C PRO A 59 9.36 6.48 11.61
N THR A 60 8.56 7.54 11.40
CA THR A 60 7.88 8.29 12.46
C THR A 60 6.49 7.72 12.79
N GLY A 61 6.07 6.65 12.11
CA GLY A 61 4.68 6.23 12.03
C GLY A 61 3.84 7.22 11.21
N PHE A 62 2.52 7.06 11.30
CA PHE A 62 1.55 7.95 10.66
C PHE A 62 0.24 7.97 11.45
N ALA A 63 -0.50 9.07 11.33
CA ALA A 63 -1.86 9.21 11.80
C ALA A 63 -2.72 9.65 10.62
N LEU A 64 -3.89 9.02 10.47
CA LEU A 64 -4.87 9.35 9.45
C LEU A 64 -6.21 9.49 10.14
N ASP A 65 -6.84 10.65 9.96
CA ASP A 65 -8.20 10.89 10.44
C ASP A 65 -9.20 10.75 9.26
N PRO A 66 -10.03 9.70 9.23
CA PRO A 66 -11.03 9.53 8.17
C PRO A 66 -12.08 10.65 8.11
N SER A 67 -12.27 11.40 9.20
CA SER A 67 -13.20 12.53 9.28
C SER A 67 -12.58 13.84 8.77
N SER A 68 -11.27 13.89 8.59
CA SER A 68 -10.57 15.08 8.10
C SER A 68 -10.88 15.34 6.62
N PRO A 69 -11.18 16.59 6.22
CA PRO A 69 -11.28 16.96 4.81
C PRO A 69 -9.95 16.75 4.06
N ALA A 70 -8.81 16.71 4.77
CA ALA A 70 -7.49 16.46 4.22
C ALA A 70 -7.15 14.97 4.11
N PHE A 71 -8.02 14.06 4.54
CA PHE A 71 -7.75 12.61 4.60
C PHE A 71 -7.14 12.06 3.31
N LYS A 72 -7.77 12.33 2.15
CA LYS A 72 -7.30 11.80 0.86
C LYS A 72 -5.95 12.38 0.44
N SER A 73 -5.68 13.65 0.76
CA SER A 73 -4.38 14.26 0.45
C SER A 73 -3.29 13.72 1.37
N GLU A 74 -3.57 13.53 2.66
CA GLU A 74 -2.64 12.92 3.63
C GLU A 74 -2.30 11.49 3.24
N VAL A 75 -3.31 10.66 2.90
CA VAL A 75 -3.11 9.30 2.38
C VAL A 75 -2.19 9.31 1.16
N LEU A 76 -2.38 10.25 0.24
CA LEU A 76 -1.54 10.35 -0.97
C LEU A 76 -0.08 10.72 -0.65
N VAL A 77 0.14 11.70 0.24
CA VAL A 77 1.47 12.14 0.65
C VAL A 77 2.22 11.00 1.35
N LEU A 78 1.58 10.39 2.35
CA LEU A 78 2.15 9.26 3.09
C LEU A 78 2.42 8.06 2.18
N GLY A 79 1.51 7.76 1.24
CA GLY A 79 1.69 6.68 0.28
C GLY A 79 2.90 6.88 -0.64
N LYS A 80 3.16 8.12 -1.08
CA LYS A 80 4.34 8.48 -1.88
C LYS A 80 5.63 8.37 -1.06
N GLN A 81 5.62 8.87 0.17
CA GLN A 81 6.77 8.77 1.08
C GLN A 81 7.11 7.30 1.39
N ALA A 82 6.12 6.51 1.78
CA ALA A 82 6.29 5.08 2.04
C ALA A 82 6.80 4.33 0.80
N GLN A 83 6.28 4.64 -0.39
CA GLN A 83 6.80 4.07 -1.64
C GLN A 83 8.27 4.43 -1.87
N GLY A 84 8.65 5.71 -1.72
CA GLY A 84 10.04 6.15 -1.90
C GLY A 84 11.00 5.39 -0.99
N ASN A 85 10.65 5.30 0.29
CA ASN A 85 11.44 4.60 1.30
C ASN A 85 11.53 3.09 1.02
N ALA A 86 10.41 2.45 0.67
CA ALA A 86 10.38 1.02 0.32
C ALA A 86 11.26 0.71 -0.91
N LEU A 87 11.21 1.56 -1.95
CA LEU A 87 12.03 1.37 -3.15
C LEU A 87 13.52 1.61 -2.88
N ALA A 88 13.85 2.61 -2.05
CA ALA A 88 15.23 2.84 -1.63
C ALA A 88 15.78 1.64 -0.84
N PHE A 89 14.98 1.08 0.07
CA PHE A 89 15.33 -0.12 0.81
C PHE A 89 15.53 -1.33 -0.10
N LEU A 90 14.63 -1.56 -1.06
CA LEU A 90 14.77 -2.64 -2.04
C LEU A 90 16.07 -2.52 -2.84
N LYS A 91 16.42 -1.31 -3.31
CA LYS A 91 17.68 -1.07 -4.02
C LYS A 91 18.89 -1.35 -3.14
N LYS A 92 18.89 -0.90 -1.88
CA LYS A 92 19.96 -1.19 -0.89
C LYS A 92 20.16 -2.69 -0.68
N HIS A 93 19.11 -3.49 -0.84
CA HIS A 93 19.13 -4.95 -0.74
C HIS A 93 19.23 -5.67 -2.09
N GLY A 94 19.66 -4.97 -3.16
CA GLY A 94 19.96 -5.56 -4.46
C GLY A 94 18.75 -5.89 -5.33
N SER A 95 17.58 -5.33 -5.04
CA SER A 95 16.37 -5.52 -5.85
C SER A 95 16.02 -4.28 -6.68
N PRO A 96 15.93 -4.38 -8.01
CA PRO A 96 15.48 -3.29 -8.88
C PRO A 96 13.94 -3.20 -8.98
N ALA A 97 13.20 -3.90 -8.11
CA ALA A 97 11.75 -4.02 -8.24
C ALA A 97 11.03 -2.69 -7.97
N VAL A 98 10.21 -2.24 -8.91
CA VAL A 98 9.41 -1.01 -8.81
C VAL A 98 7.90 -1.28 -8.76
N ALA A 99 7.44 -2.27 -9.53
CA ALA A 99 6.04 -2.64 -9.58
C ALA A 99 5.57 -3.29 -8.27
N ALA A 100 4.32 -3.03 -7.85
CA ALA A 100 3.82 -3.51 -6.55
C ALA A 100 3.93 -5.03 -6.37
N GLY A 101 3.59 -5.82 -7.40
CA GLY A 101 3.68 -7.29 -7.33
C GLY A 101 5.12 -7.79 -7.17
N THR A 102 6.06 -7.23 -7.94
CA THR A 102 7.48 -7.60 -7.86
C THR A 102 8.13 -7.09 -6.59
N ALA A 103 7.78 -5.87 -6.14
CA ALA A 103 8.25 -5.29 -4.90
C ALA A 103 7.76 -6.11 -3.70
N LEU A 104 6.49 -6.52 -3.68
CA LEU A 104 5.95 -7.42 -2.65
C LEU A 104 6.71 -8.76 -2.62
N LYS A 105 7.04 -9.33 -3.78
CA LYS A 105 7.83 -10.57 -3.84
C LYS A 105 9.23 -10.36 -3.28
N ALA A 106 9.89 -9.25 -3.59
CA ALA A 106 11.20 -8.90 -3.06
C ALA A 106 11.16 -8.66 -1.53
N LEU A 107 10.21 -7.87 -1.05
CA LEU A 107 9.99 -7.60 0.38
C LEU A 107 9.77 -8.88 1.17
N ARG A 108 8.96 -9.82 0.67
CA ARG A 108 8.76 -11.13 1.32
C ARG A 108 10.06 -11.93 1.43
N LYS A 109 10.93 -11.89 0.42
CA LYS A 109 12.24 -12.57 0.48
C LYS A 109 13.12 -11.92 1.54
N ILE A 110 13.19 -10.59 1.56
CA ILE A 110 14.02 -9.84 2.51
C ILE A 110 13.52 -10.05 3.96
N HIS A 111 12.20 -10.10 4.17
CA HIS A 111 11.59 -10.40 5.46
C HIS A 111 11.96 -11.80 5.95
N LYS A 112 11.90 -12.83 5.09
CA LYS A 112 12.34 -14.19 5.46
C LYS A 112 13.81 -14.27 5.86
N LEU A 113 14.64 -13.33 5.41
CA LEU A 113 16.06 -13.22 5.78
C LEU A 113 16.29 -12.42 7.08
N GLY A 114 15.22 -12.00 7.78
CA GLY A 114 15.30 -11.21 9.01
C GLY A 114 15.72 -9.74 8.82
N LYS A 115 15.93 -9.30 7.57
CA LYS A 115 16.47 -7.96 7.27
C LYS A 115 15.44 -6.83 7.37
N LEU A 116 14.20 -7.16 7.72
CA LEU A 116 13.13 -6.20 8.01
C LEU A 116 12.88 -6.05 9.52
N ASN A 117 13.58 -6.80 10.37
CA ASN A 117 13.34 -6.85 11.81
C ASN A 117 13.51 -5.48 12.47
N ASP A 118 14.50 -4.68 12.04
CA ASP A 118 14.71 -3.33 12.58
C ASP A 118 13.56 -2.38 12.26
N HIS A 119 12.99 -2.48 11.05
CA HIS A 119 11.82 -1.68 10.66
C HIS A 119 10.55 -2.14 11.39
N ILE A 120 10.43 -3.45 11.65
CA ILE A 120 9.33 -4.02 12.45
C ILE A 120 9.45 -3.56 13.90
N ALA A 121 10.65 -3.62 14.50
CA ALA A 121 10.90 -3.16 15.85
C ALA A 121 10.66 -1.65 16.00
N GLN A 122 11.06 -0.84 15.01
CA GLN A 122 10.80 0.60 15.01
C GLN A 122 9.29 0.93 14.86
N CYS A 123 8.56 0.12 14.09
CA CYS A 123 7.12 0.32 13.90
C CYS A 123 6.29 -0.16 15.10
N LEU A 124 6.74 -1.20 15.81
CA LEU A 124 6.05 -1.77 16.98
C LEU A 124 6.53 -1.17 18.32
N GLY A 125 7.73 -0.59 18.33
CA GLY A 125 8.35 0.05 19.49
C GLY A 125 7.91 1.50 19.64
N ARG A 126 6.64 1.71 19.98
CA ARG A 126 6.26 2.90 20.77
C ARG A 126 5.79 2.43 22.15
N PRO A 127 6.26 3.06 23.25
CA PRO A 127 5.63 2.95 24.55
C PRO A 127 4.21 3.55 24.53
#